data_AF-A0A5E8HDN7-F1
#
_entry.id   AF-A0A5E8HDN7-F1
#
_cell.length_a   1.000
_cell.length_b   1.000
_cell.length_c   1.000
_cell.angle_alpha   90.00
_cell.angle_beta   90.00
_cell.angle_gamma   90.00
#
_symmetry.space_group_name_H-M   'P 1'
#
loop_
_entity.id
_entity.type
_entity.pdbx_description
1 polymer ?
#
loop_
_entity_poly.entity_id
_entity_poly.type
_entity_poly.pdbx_seq_one_letter_code
_entity_poly.pdbx_strand_id
1 'polypeptide(L)'
;MQAHKYLLAILTIFFAGQISAQVADPKATTSTKDQAIQKTESTSTKAKDGVDKAETTVKDLLGDKKEAGSSTTDAPALFITSKTSFSLDAKDDSSMIDFIEWKPKNGEYRRFTQPIRISEEGLTEIYYRSVDKAGNAETPKILVVNVDNTAPRVSLVPQEQLFVLDGVPFASKNNTYTIVAEDHQTGVEKVQFSINQEPAKTYADPIKLEVGGANVIKYSATDKSGNSSAESSMIITVDDVKPTIEIVPSYPLVEINGKNFQRKGNVFYVNATDKESGVKKILVKIDEEEFKPYVEAIAIETQGDHVIKAMAVDNVGNQSDVVEVKLSVDLTPPTSTIQKSTEEPKVEAAPATQPTTPAK
;
A
#
# COMPACT_ATOMS: atom_id res chain seq x y z
N MET A 1 27.05 11.27 -27.43
CA MET A 1 27.09 9.92 -26.81
C MET A 1 27.72 10.06 -25.44
N GLN A 2 26.91 10.19 -24.39
CA GLN A 2 27.42 10.34 -23.02
C GLN A 2 26.45 9.61 -22.09
N ALA A 3 26.87 8.43 -21.61
CA ALA A 3 26.10 7.57 -20.73
C ALA A 3 26.22 8.07 -19.28
N HIS A 4 25.09 8.42 -18.67
CA HIS A 4 24.99 8.68 -17.24
C HIS A 4 24.85 7.35 -16.49
N LYS A 5 25.77 7.07 -15.56
CA LYS A 5 25.65 6.02 -14.56
C LYS A 5 24.92 6.59 -13.34
N TYR A 6 23.76 6.05 -13.01
CA TYR A 6 23.12 6.25 -11.71
C TYR A 6 23.47 5.07 -10.80
N LEU A 7 24.09 5.38 -9.66
CA LEU A 7 24.37 4.44 -8.57
C LEU A 7 23.26 4.64 -7.53
N LEU A 8 22.38 3.65 -7.36
CA LEU A 8 21.32 3.66 -6.36
C LEU A 8 21.86 3.01 -5.08
N ALA A 9 22.03 3.80 -4.02
CA ALA A 9 22.36 3.30 -2.69
C ALA A 9 21.05 3.01 -1.93
N ILE A 10 20.78 1.73 -1.65
CA ILE A 10 19.66 1.29 -0.82
C ILE A 10 20.11 1.39 0.64
N LEU A 11 19.53 2.36 1.37
CA LEU A 11 19.70 2.50 2.82
C LEU A 11 18.62 1.68 3.53
N THR A 12 18.99 0.53 4.07
CA THR A 12 18.11 -0.30 4.90
C THR A 12 18.03 0.28 6.31
N ILE A 13 16.88 0.85 6.69
CA ILE A 13 16.60 1.26 8.08
C ILE A 13 15.86 0.10 8.76
N PHE A 14 16.52 -0.56 9.72
CA PHE A 14 15.90 -1.50 10.65
C PHE A 14 15.13 -0.73 11.72
N PHE A 15 13.80 -0.90 11.80
CA PHE A 15 13.03 -0.53 12.99
C PHE A 15 12.93 -1.74 13.92
N ALA A 16 13.65 -1.70 15.03
CA ALA A 16 13.45 -2.59 16.17
C ALA A 16 12.63 -1.84 17.22
N GLY A 17 11.41 -2.32 17.49
CA GLY A 17 10.56 -1.83 18.57
C GLY A 17 9.81 -2.99 19.22
N GLN A 18 10.46 -3.67 20.16
CA GLN A 18 9.77 -4.53 21.12
C GLN A 18 9.14 -3.63 22.20
N ILE A 19 7.82 -3.63 22.32
CA ILE A 19 7.13 -3.13 23.51
C ILE A 19 6.72 -4.35 24.34
N SER A 20 7.41 -4.52 25.46
CA SER A 20 7.07 -5.48 26.52
C SER A 20 6.02 -4.85 27.42
N ALA A 21 4.80 -5.38 27.44
CA ALA A 21 3.75 -4.97 28.37
C ALA A 21 3.79 -5.86 29.61
N GLN A 22 4.33 -5.34 30.71
CA GLN A 22 3.99 -5.79 32.07
C GLN A 22 2.75 -5.02 32.52
N VAL A 23 1.67 -5.74 32.84
CA VAL A 23 0.53 -5.16 33.56
C VAL A 23 0.46 -5.80 34.94
N ALA A 24 0.49 -4.93 35.94
CA ALA A 24 0.39 -5.22 37.36
C ALA A 24 -1.06 -5.49 37.78
N ASP A 25 -1.23 -6.43 38.70
CA ASP A 25 -2.41 -6.59 39.56
C ASP A 25 -2.68 -5.31 40.38
N PRO A 26 -3.97 -5.01 40.67
CA PRO A 26 -4.34 -5.09 42.08
C PRO A 26 -5.74 -5.68 42.36
N LYS A 27 -5.79 -6.43 43.47
CA LYS A 27 -6.94 -6.99 44.20
C LYS A 27 -8.01 -5.94 44.59
N ALA A 28 -9.28 -6.39 44.57
CA ALA A 28 -10.34 -6.28 45.62
C ALA A 28 -11.74 -6.37 44.93
N THR A 29 -12.85 -6.94 45.42
CA THR A 29 -13.26 -7.73 46.59
C THR A 29 -14.72 -8.20 46.36
N THR A 30 -15.03 -9.46 46.69
CA THR A 30 -16.27 -10.03 47.28
C THR A 30 -17.71 -9.83 46.72
N SER A 31 -18.46 -10.95 46.77
CA SER A 31 -19.93 -11.12 46.94
C SER A 31 -20.77 -11.04 45.64
N THR A 32 -21.74 -11.89 45.30
CA THR A 32 -22.68 -12.74 46.07
C THR A 32 -23.35 -13.78 45.13
N LYS A 33 -23.95 -14.81 45.73
CA LYS A 33 -24.85 -15.87 45.20
C LYS A 33 -25.80 -15.47 44.05
N ASP A 34 -26.09 -16.39 43.12
CA ASP A 34 -27.34 -17.19 43.15
C ASP A 34 -27.45 -18.20 41.99
N GLN A 35 -28.17 -19.28 42.29
CA GLN A 35 -28.48 -20.40 41.41
C GLN A 35 -29.58 -20.04 40.39
N ALA A 36 -29.48 -20.56 39.16
CA ALA A 36 -30.65 -21.00 38.41
C ALA A 36 -30.26 -22.03 37.35
N ILE A 37 -30.73 -23.25 37.56
CA ILE A 37 -30.85 -24.32 36.58
C ILE A 37 -32.04 -23.98 35.70
N GLN A 38 -31.87 -23.89 34.38
CA GLN A 38 -32.92 -24.29 33.44
C GLN A 38 -32.29 -24.98 32.22
N LYS A 39 -32.79 -26.20 32.03
CA LYS A 39 -32.53 -27.14 30.95
C LYS A 39 -33.48 -26.81 29.81
N THR A 40 -32.96 -26.56 28.62
CA THR A 40 -33.66 -26.81 27.35
C THR A 40 -32.67 -27.37 26.33
N GLU A 41 -32.92 -28.63 25.98
CA GLU A 41 -32.49 -29.34 24.75
C GLU A 41 -32.84 -28.45 23.53
N SER A 42 -32.21 -28.43 22.36
CA SER A 42 -31.37 -29.34 21.57
C SER A 42 -30.98 -28.49 20.33
N THR A 43 -29.81 -28.59 19.71
CA THR A 43 -29.58 -29.37 18.49
C THR A 43 -28.31 -28.86 17.77
N SER A 44 -27.73 -29.77 16.99
CA SER A 44 -26.84 -29.59 15.82
C SER A 44 -25.39 -29.09 15.99
N THR A 45 -24.51 -30.06 15.76
CA THR A 45 -23.33 -30.03 14.86
C THR A 45 -22.09 -29.24 15.27
N LYS A 46 -21.10 -30.00 15.79
CA LYS A 46 -19.66 -29.71 15.66
C LYS A 46 -19.31 -29.48 14.18
N ALA A 47 -18.87 -28.28 13.85
CA ALA A 47 -18.02 -28.06 12.69
C ALA A 47 -16.63 -28.63 13.02
N LYS A 48 -16.15 -29.52 12.15
CA LYS A 48 -14.80 -30.10 12.21
C LYS A 48 -13.81 -29.06 11.68
N ASP A 49 -12.73 -28.86 12.44
CA ASP A 49 -11.49 -28.31 11.92
C ASP A 49 -10.99 -29.17 10.75
N GLY A 50 -11.00 -28.60 9.55
CA GLY A 50 -10.40 -29.16 8.36
C GLY A 50 -8.96 -28.67 8.23
N VAL A 51 -8.01 -29.47 8.71
CA VAL A 51 -6.61 -29.39 8.28
C VAL A 51 -6.35 -30.67 7.49
N ASP A 52 -6.74 -30.69 6.22
CA ASP A 52 -6.31 -31.73 5.30
C ASP A 52 -4.85 -31.45 4.92
N LYS A 53 -3.94 -32.20 5.54
CA LYS A 53 -2.58 -32.38 5.04
C LYS A 53 -2.69 -33.23 3.77
N ALA A 54 -2.45 -32.61 2.62
CA ALA A 54 -2.24 -33.35 1.39
C ALA A 54 -0.96 -34.18 1.51
N GLU A 55 -1.10 -35.50 1.69
CA GLU A 55 -0.05 -36.46 1.37
C GLU A 55 -0.02 -36.59 -0.16
N THR A 56 0.84 -35.82 -0.83
CA THR A 56 1.05 -35.97 -2.27
C THR A 56 1.86 -37.24 -2.52
N THR A 57 1.20 -38.30 -2.98
CA THR A 57 1.86 -39.53 -3.43
C THR A 57 2.58 -39.31 -4.77
N VAL A 58 3.85 -39.68 -4.83
CA VAL A 58 4.76 -39.45 -5.97
C VAL A 58 4.35 -40.19 -7.27
N LYS A 59 3.34 -41.08 -7.23
CA LYS A 59 2.73 -41.65 -8.45
C LYS A 59 2.27 -40.55 -9.42
N ASP A 60 1.86 -39.39 -8.91
CA ASP A 60 1.38 -38.27 -9.73
C ASP A 60 2.50 -37.42 -10.35
N LEU A 61 3.74 -37.51 -9.85
CA LEU A 61 4.88 -36.65 -10.26
C LEU A 61 5.83 -37.33 -11.26
N LEU A 62 5.88 -38.66 -11.30
CA LEU A 62 6.85 -39.44 -12.11
C LEU A 62 6.22 -40.16 -13.31
N GLY A 63 4.97 -39.82 -13.67
CA GLY A 63 4.12 -40.43 -14.70
C GLY A 63 4.77 -41.53 -15.56
N ASP A 64 4.33 -42.79 -15.37
CA ASP A 64 4.69 -44.03 -16.07
C ASP A 64 5.71 -43.90 -17.23
N LYS A 65 6.96 -43.52 -16.92
CA LYS A 65 8.05 -43.59 -17.89
C LYS A 65 8.68 -44.96 -17.82
N LYS A 66 8.35 -45.76 -18.84
CA LYS A 66 9.02 -47.02 -19.19
C LYS A 66 10.54 -46.84 -19.20
N GLU A 67 11.18 -47.90 -18.73
CA GLU A 67 12.61 -48.05 -18.50
C GLU A 67 13.51 -47.55 -19.64
N ALA A 68 14.56 -46.84 -19.24
CA ALA A 68 15.83 -46.84 -19.95
C ALA A 68 16.94 -46.68 -18.90
N GLY A 69 17.81 -47.69 -18.80
CA GLY A 69 19.08 -47.53 -18.13
C GLY A 69 19.89 -46.45 -18.86
N SER A 70 20.06 -45.29 -18.22
CA SER A 70 20.96 -44.25 -18.68
C SER A 70 21.53 -43.52 -17.48
N SER A 71 22.82 -43.72 -17.28
CA SER A 71 23.68 -42.87 -16.44
C SER A 71 23.78 -41.51 -17.11
N THR A 72 22.80 -40.64 -16.87
CA THR A 72 22.87 -39.23 -17.26
C THR A 72 22.60 -38.35 -16.04
N THR A 73 23.59 -37.54 -15.70
CA THR A 73 23.58 -36.44 -14.71
C THR A 73 22.61 -35.30 -15.06
N ASP A 74 21.58 -35.57 -15.87
CA ASP A 74 20.71 -34.58 -16.52
C ASP A 74 19.21 -34.84 -16.26
N ALA A 75 18.88 -35.76 -15.34
CA ALA A 75 17.50 -35.89 -14.88
C ALA A 75 17.14 -34.64 -14.06
N PRO A 76 16.05 -33.91 -14.39
CA PRO A 76 15.65 -32.73 -13.64
C PRO A 76 15.36 -33.12 -12.19
N ALA A 77 16.00 -32.44 -11.25
CA ALA A 77 15.79 -32.68 -9.83
C ALA A 77 14.33 -32.38 -9.45
N LEU A 78 13.71 -33.27 -8.68
CA LEU A 78 12.41 -33.01 -8.08
C LEU A 78 12.56 -32.06 -6.88
N PHE A 79 11.86 -30.92 -6.89
CA PHE A 79 11.82 -30.00 -5.76
C PHE A 79 10.88 -30.54 -4.68
N ILE A 80 11.37 -30.70 -3.46
CA ILE A 80 10.62 -31.28 -2.34
C ILE A 80 10.96 -30.58 -1.03
N THR A 81 10.11 -30.79 -0.03
CA THR A 81 10.46 -30.53 1.38
C THR A 81 10.86 -31.83 2.07
N SER A 82 11.46 -31.73 3.26
CA SER A 82 11.77 -32.88 4.11
C SER A 82 10.54 -33.67 4.59
N LYS A 83 9.33 -33.14 4.38
CA LYS A 83 8.06 -33.82 4.69
C LYS A 83 7.65 -34.79 3.58
N THR A 84 8.18 -34.64 2.38
CA THR A 84 7.89 -35.53 1.25
C THR A 84 8.46 -36.93 1.54
N SER A 85 7.67 -37.96 1.22
CA SER A 85 8.10 -39.36 1.35
C SER A 85 7.94 -40.13 0.05
N PHE A 86 8.89 -41.02 -0.22
CA PHE A 86 8.90 -41.89 -1.40
C PHE A 86 8.59 -43.33 -1.02
N SER A 87 7.70 -43.97 -1.77
CA SER A 87 7.49 -45.41 -1.70
C SER A 87 8.09 -46.06 -2.93
N LEU A 88 8.66 -47.26 -2.77
CA LEU A 88 9.16 -48.07 -3.86
C LEU A 88 8.22 -49.27 -4.05
N ASP A 89 7.98 -49.63 -5.30
CA ASP A 89 7.22 -50.80 -5.70
C ASP A 89 7.95 -51.47 -6.87
N ALA A 90 7.84 -52.79 -6.97
CA ALA A 90 8.55 -53.57 -7.98
C ALA A 90 7.67 -54.75 -8.44
N LYS A 91 7.86 -55.16 -9.69
CA LYS A 91 7.12 -56.26 -10.30
C LYS A 91 8.10 -57.23 -10.96
N ASP A 92 7.93 -58.51 -10.65
CA ASP A 92 8.60 -59.62 -11.34
C ASP A 92 7.56 -60.70 -11.67
N ASP A 93 7.38 -60.97 -12.96
CA ASP A 93 6.40 -61.93 -13.49
C ASP A 93 6.90 -63.39 -13.45
N SER A 94 8.17 -63.65 -13.09
CA SER A 94 8.76 -65.00 -13.10
C SER A 94 9.15 -65.51 -11.71
N SER A 95 10.13 -64.89 -11.05
CA SER A 95 10.71 -65.39 -9.78
C SER A 95 10.10 -64.76 -8.53
N MET A 96 9.23 -63.77 -8.70
CA MET A 96 8.77 -62.85 -7.66
C MET A 96 9.92 -62.03 -7.04
N ILE A 97 9.56 -60.84 -6.56
CA ILE A 97 10.45 -59.97 -5.81
C ILE A 97 10.82 -60.63 -4.47
N ASP A 98 12.11 -60.68 -4.14
CA ASP A 98 12.61 -61.02 -2.80
C ASP A 98 12.63 -59.76 -1.92
N PHE A 99 13.29 -58.71 -2.40
CA PHE A 99 13.34 -57.41 -1.71
C PHE A 99 13.63 -56.24 -2.65
N ILE A 100 13.33 -55.04 -2.16
CA ILE A 100 13.81 -53.78 -2.71
C ILE A 100 14.84 -53.20 -1.73
N GLU A 101 15.91 -52.61 -2.24
CA GLU A 101 16.90 -51.90 -1.45
C GLU A 101 17.25 -50.55 -2.06
N TRP A 102 17.72 -49.64 -1.22
CA TRP A 102 18.07 -48.29 -1.62
C TRP A 102 19.24 -47.75 -0.79
N LYS A 103 19.89 -46.70 -1.30
CA LYS A 103 20.94 -45.97 -0.60
C LYS A 103 20.99 -44.50 -1.02
N PRO A 104 21.44 -43.59 -0.14
CA PRO A 104 21.93 -42.29 -0.57
C PRO A 104 23.26 -42.45 -1.33
N LYS A 105 23.64 -41.45 -2.13
CA LYS A 105 24.87 -41.45 -2.94
C LYS A 105 26.12 -41.97 -2.22
N ASN A 106 26.35 -41.49 -1.00
CA ASN A 106 27.53 -41.81 -0.19
C ASN A 106 27.23 -42.78 0.97
N GLY A 107 26.23 -43.65 0.82
CA GLY A 107 25.86 -44.62 1.86
C GLY A 107 25.83 -46.07 1.38
N GLU A 108 25.45 -46.95 2.29
CA GLU A 108 25.27 -48.38 2.02
C GLU A 108 23.82 -48.71 1.66
N TYR A 109 23.65 -49.78 0.87
CA TYR A 109 22.33 -50.31 0.57
C TYR A 109 21.63 -50.80 1.83
N ARG A 110 20.36 -50.43 1.96
CA ARG A 110 19.45 -50.90 3.01
C ARG A 110 18.14 -51.36 2.42
N ARG A 111 17.53 -52.37 3.05
CA ARG A 111 16.22 -52.87 2.68
C ARG A 111 15.17 -51.76 2.77
N PHE A 112 14.35 -51.64 1.74
CA PHE A 112 13.17 -50.79 1.76
C PHE A 112 12.08 -51.49 2.59
N THR A 113 11.86 -51.00 3.81
CA THR A 113 10.83 -51.51 4.73
C THR A 113 9.80 -50.45 5.11
N GLN A 114 10.10 -49.18 4.81
CA GLN A 114 9.27 -48.02 5.13
C GLN A 114 9.52 -46.90 4.09
N PRO A 115 8.56 -45.97 3.91
CA PRO A 115 8.74 -44.81 3.04
C PRO A 115 10.03 -44.04 3.33
N ILE A 116 10.71 -43.65 2.26
CA ILE A 116 11.98 -42.93 2.29
C ILE A 116 11.69 -41.46 2.52
N ARG A 117 12.34 -40.85 3.52
CA ARG A 117 12.39 -39.39 3.71
C ARG A 117 13.82 -38.90 3.58
N ILE A 118 13.97 -37.69 3.05
CA ILE A 118 15.26 -37.04 2.84
C ILE A 118 15.19 -35.72 3.58
N SER A 119 15.96 -35.61 4.66
CA SER A 119 15.92 -34.45 5.56
C SER A 119 17.01 -33.42 5.28
N GLU A 120 18.09 -33.84 4.63
CA GLU A 120 19.22 -32.97 4.32
C GLU A 120 18.84 -32.04 3.16
N GLU A 121 19.07 -30.74 3.34
CA GLU A 121 18.80 -29.75 2.30
C GLU A 121 19.80 -29.84 1.14
N GLY A 122 19.33 -29.48 -0.04
CA GLY A 122 20.13 -29.43 -1.25
C GLY A 122 19.90 -30.62 -2.17
N LEU A 123 20.74 -30.67 -3.21
CA LEU A 123 20.67 -31.68 -4.26
C LEU A 123 21.13 -33.04 -3.72
N THR A 124 20.22 -34.02 -3.71
CA THR A 124 20.45 -35.37 -3.22
C THR A 124 20.12 -36.41 -4.27
N GLU A 125 20.97 -37.44 -4.38
CA GLU A 125 20.75 -38.61 -5.24
C GLU A 125 20.42 -39.84 -4.38
N ILE A 126 19.33 -40.50 -4.73
CA ILE A 126 18.89 -41.77 -4.13
C ILE A 126 18.98 -42.88 -5.18
N TYR A 127 19.74 -43.92 -4.85
CA TYR A 127 19.88 -45.10 -5.69
C TYR A 127 18.97 -46.20 -5.16
N TYR A 128 18.26 -46.90 -6.03
CA TYR A 128 17.39 -48.00 -5.65
C TYR A 128 17.43 -49.15 -6.66
N ARG A 129 17.20 -50.37 -6.17
CA ARG A 129 17.10 -51.58 -6.99
C ARG A 129 16.27 -52.65 -6.29
N SER A 130 15.63 -53.50 -7.07
CA SER A 130 14.98 -54.73 -6.66
C SER A 130 15.85 -55.95 -6.93
N VAL A 131 15.63 -56.99 -6.13
CA VAL A 131 16.27 -58.30 -6.26
C VAL A 131 15.17 -59.36 -6.20
N ASP A 132 15.24 -60.34 -7.11
CA ASP A 132 14.29 -61.45 -7.17
C ASP A 132 14.68 -62.62 -6.24
N LYS A 133 13.80 -63.60 -6.09
CA LYS A 133 14.08 -64.80 -5.26
C LYS A 133 15.14 -65.75 -5.82
N ALA A 134 15.51 -65.59 -7.09
CA ALA A 134 16.63 -66.32 -7.70
C ALA A 134 17.99 -65.64 -7.45
N GLY A 135 17.98 -64.44 -6.84
CA GLY A 135 19.17 -63.66 -6.50
C GLY A 135 19.62 -62.71 -7.61
N ASN A 136 18.84 -62.50 -8.67
CA ASN A 136 19.18 -61.52 -9.71
C ASN A 136 18.82 -60.11 -9.22
N ALA A 137 19.75 -59.18 -9.35
CA ALA A 137 19.57 -57.78 -9.00
C ALA A 137 19.43 -56.91 -10.25
N GLU A 138 18.47 -55.99 -10.28
CA GLU A 138 18.38 -55.01 -11.37
C GLU A 138 19.54 -54.00 -11.32
N THR A 139 19.80 -53.34 -12.46
CA THR A 139 20.73 -52.20 -12.50
C THR A 139 20.16 -51.07 -11.65
N PRO A 140 20.94 -50.45 -10.73
CA PRO A 140 20.45 -49.37 -9.89
C PRO A 140 19.86 -48.21 -10.69
N LYS A 141 18.65 -47.80 -10.31
CA LYS A 141 17.98 -46.58 -10.78
C LYS A 141 18.31 -45.42 -9.86
N ILE A 142 18.26 -44.19 -10.37
CA ILE A 142 18.62 -42.96 -9.64
C ILE A 142 17.41 -42.02 -9.60
N LEU A 143 17.07 -41.56 -8.41
CA LEU A 143 16.18 -40.42 -8.19
C LEU A 143 17.01 -39.22 -7.73
N VAL A 144 16.88 -38.09 -8.43
CA VAL A 144 17.52 -36.83 -8.06
C VAL A 144 16.46 -35.91 -7.46
N VAL A 145 16.70 -35.39 -6.26
CA VAL A 145 15.81 -34.42 -5.58
C VAL A 145 16.61 -33.21 -5.13
N ASN A 146 15.96 -32.06 -5.00
CA ASN A 146 16.50 -30.90 -4.30
C ASN A 146 15.57 -30.59 -3.13
N VAL A 147 16.06 -30.80 -1.91
CA VAL A 147 15.28 -30.65 -0.68
C VAL A 147 15.43 -29.23 -0.16
N ASP A 148 14.33 -28.50 -0.08
CA ASP A 148 14.28 -27.13 0.40
C ASP A 148 13.15 -26.98 1.41
N ASN A 149 13.46 -26.52 2.62
CA ASN A 149 12.49 -26.26 3.67
C ASN A 149 12.39 -24.77 4.01
N THR A 150 13.05 -23.90 3.22
CA THR A 150 13.12 -22.48 3.48
C THR A 150 12.06 -21.78 2.65
N ALA A 151 11.15 -21.08 3.32
CA ALA A 151 10.16 -20.28 2.61
C ALA A 151 10.79 -19.02 1.97
N PRO A 152 10.24 -18.54 0.83
CA PRO A 152 10.68 -17.28 0.23
C PRO A 152 10.58 -16.09 1.18
N ARG A 153 11.44 -15.09 0.96
CA ARG A 153 11.30 -13.75 1.55
C ARG A 153 10.49 -12.87 0.61
N VAL A 154 9.61 -12.05 1.17
CA VAL A 154 8.72 -11.16 0.40
C VAL A 154 8.77 -9.73 0.94
N SER A 155 8.67 -8.75 0.07
CA SER A 155 8.55 -7.33 0.43
C SER A 155 7.70 -6.56 -0.59
N LEU A 156 7.08 -5.47 -0.15
CA LEU A 156 6.34 -4.54 -0.99
C LEU A 156 7.09 -3.22 -1.08
N VAL A 157 7.32 -2.75 -2.31
CA VAL A 157 8.11 -1.55 -2.61
C VAL A 157 7.24 -0.54 -3.37
N PRO A 158 6.90 0.60 -2.76
CA PRO A 158 6.27 1.72 -3.47
C PRO A 158 7.21 2.28 -4.55
N GLN A 159 6.66 2.65 -5.71
CA GLN A 159 7.42 3.29 -6.78
C GLN A 159 7.89 4.68 -6.37
N GLU A 160 7.01 5.46 -5.74
CA GLU A 160 7.33 6.76 -5.16
C GLU A 160 7.31 6.68 -3.62
N GLN A 161 8.17 7.50 -3.00
CA GLN A 161 8.27 7.57 -1.55
C GLN A 161 6.94 8.04 -0.93
N LEU A 162 6.50 7.33 0.11
CA LEU A 162 5.30 7.68 0.87
C LEU A 162 5.55 8.93 1.72
N PHE A 163 4.60 9.84 1.74
CA PHE A 163 4.59 10.96 2.67
C PHE A 163 4.01 10.47 4.01
N VAL A 164 4.67 10.76 5.13
CA VAL A 164 4.19 10.30 6.45
C VAL A 164 3.76 11.49 7.28
N LEU A 165 2.48 11.52 7.66
CA LEU A 165 1.89 12.52 8.54
C LEU A 165 1.30 11.81 9.75
N ASP A 166 1.75 12.18 10.95
CA ASP A 166 1.31 11.58 12.23
C ASP A 166 1.36 10.03 12.25
N GLY A 167 2.36 9.45 11.58
CA GLY A 167 2.55 8.01 11.47
C GLY A 167 1.67 7.32 10.42
N VAL A 168 0.85 8.06 9.69
CA VAL A 168 0.02 7.56 8.58
C VAL A 168 0.77 7.77 7.25
N PRO A 169 1.00 6.70 6.47
CA PRO A 169 1.61 6.82 5.15
C PRO A 169 0.59 7.20 4.09
N PHE A 170 0.80 8.34 3.45
CA PHE A 170 0.04 8.87 2.31
C PHE A 170 0.77 8.64 0.99
N ALA A 171 0.00 8.37 -0.06
CA ALA A 171 0.48 8.25 -1.43
C ALA A 171 -0.49 8.93 -2.40
N SER A 172 0.04 9.39 -3.53
CA SER A 172 -0.81 9.78 -4.67
C SER A 172 -1.54 8.57 -5.22
N LYS A 173 -2.75 8.79 -5.75
CA LYS A 173 -3.50 7.82 -6.56
C LYS A 173 -2.70 7.22 -7.74
N ASN A 174 -1.67 7.92 -8.22
CA ASN A 174 -0.85 7.47 -9.34
C ASN A 174 0.34 6.59 -8.92
N ASN A 175 0.59 6.42 -7.61
CA ASN A 175 1.67 5.55 -7.13
C ASN A 175 1.37 4.08 -7.44
N THR A 176 2.41 3.29 -7.71
CA THR A 176 2.31 1.84 -7.90
C THR A 176 3.19 1.10 -6.91
N TYR A 177 2.91 -0.19 -6.66
CA TYR A 177 3.60 -1.01 -5.66
C TYR A 177 4.08 -2.31 -6.27
N THR A 178 5.37 -2.58 -6.15
CA THR A 178 6.02 -3.79 -6.66
C THR A 178 6.21 -4.77 -5.52
N ILE A 179 5.81 -6.03 -5.70
CA ILE A 179 6.18 -7.11 -4.79
C ILE A 179 7.51 -7.71 -5.26
N VAL A 180 8.49 -7.76 -4.37
CA VAL A 180 9.76 -8.46 -4.58
C VAL A 180 9.73 -9.73 -3.73
N ALA A 181 9.93 -10.87 -4.37
CA ALA A 181 10.03 -12.16 -3.72
C ALA A 181 11.34 -12.84 -4.12
N GLU A 182 12.06 -13.36 -3.14
CA GLU A 182 13.36 -14.02 -3.33
C GLU A 182 13.35 -15.37 -2.62
N ASP A 183 13.80 -16.38 -3.35
CA ASP A 183 14.13 -17.71 -2.82
C ASP A 183 15.48 -18.13 -3.39
N HIS A 184 16.37 -18.64 -2.53
CA HIS A 184 17.77 -18.88 -2.90
C HIS A 184 18.03 -20.30 -3.40
N GLN A 185 17.09 -21.24 -3.25
CA GLN A 185 17.38 -22.65 -3.48
C GLN A 185 16.53 -23.26 -4.60
N THR A 186 15.21 -23.13 -4.55
CA THR A 186 14.33 -23.67 -5.59
C THR A 186 13.68 -22.59 -6.44
N GLY A 187 13.79 -21.34 -6.00
CA GLY A 187 13.24 -20.17 -6.67
C GLY A 187 11.76 -20.01 -6.35
N VAL A 188 11.24 -18.81 -6.63
CA VAL A 188 9.84 -18.49 -6.42
C VAL A 188 8.98 -19.13 -7.50
N GLU A 189 7.94 -19.86 -7.11
CA GLU A 189 6.95 -20.45 -8.01
C GLU A 189 5.78 -19.49 -8.23
N LYS A 190 5.24 -18.93 -7.14
CA LYS A 190 4.08 -18.03 -7.22
C LYS A 190 4.15 -16.93 -6.17
N VAL A 191 3.79 -15.72 -6.57
CA VAL A 191 3.52 -14.60 -5.67
C VAL A 191 2.02 -14.29 -5.73
N GLN A 192 1.40 -14.06 -4.58
CA GLN A 192 0.00 -13.69 -4.47
C GLN A 192 -0.17 -12.46 -3.60
N PHE A 193 -1.22 -11.70 -3.89
CA PHE A 193 -1.61 -10.54 -3.10
C PHE A 193 -3.13 -10.36 -3.06
N SER A 194 -3.62 -9.65 -2.05
CA SER A 194 -4.98 -9.13 -2.02
C SER A 194 -4.98 -7.67 -1.62
N ILE A 195 -6.01 -6.93 -2.05
CA ILE A 195 -6.24 -5.55 -1.67
C ILE A 195 -7.51 -5.53 -0.81
N ASN A 196 -7.42 -4.98 0.39
CA ASN A 196 -8.52 -4.87 1.35
C ASN A 196 -9.14 -6.24 1.65
N GLN A 197 -10.42 -6.42 1.31
CA GLN A 197 -11.16 -7.66 1.51
C GLN A 197 -11.38 -8.43 0.19
N GLU A 198 -10.73 -8.01 -0.90
CA GLU A 198 -10.82 -8.73 -2.16
C GLU A 198 -10.13 -10.11 -2.09
N PRO A 199 -10.58 -11.09 -2.89
CA PRO A 199 -9.89 -12.36 -3.01
C PRO A 199 -8.43 -12.19 -3.46
N ALA A 200 -7.56 -13.10 -3.00
CA ALA A 200 -6.17 -13.13 -3.43
C ALA A 200 -6.04 -13.39 -4.93
N LYS A 201 -5.11 -12.68 -5.56
CA LYS A 201 -4.78 -12.73 -6.99
C LYS A 201 -3.30 -13.06 -7.14
N THR A 202 -2.91 -13.70 -8.23
CA THR A 202 -1.51 -13.87 -8.59
C THR A 202 -0.91 -12.51 -8.96
N TYR A 203 0.26 -12.20 -8.41
CA TYR A 203 1.00 -11.00 -8.75
C TYR A 203 1.70 -11.19 -10.10
N ALA A 204 1.51 -10.23 -11.01
CA ALA A 204 2.09 -10.25 -12.36
C ALA A 204 2.59 -8.85 -12.77
N ASP A 205 1.84 -7.81 -12.37
CA ASP A 205 2.14 -6.41 -12.67
C ASP A 205 2.13 -5.57 -11.39
N PRO A 206 2.79 -4.40 -11.39
CA PRO A 206 2.73 -3.45 -10.27
C PRO A 206 1.29 -3.15 -9.84
N ILE A 207 1.06 -3.13 -8.54
CA ILE A 207 -0.25 -2.92 -7.93
C ILE A 207 -0.59 -1.44 -7.99
N LYS A 208 -1.83 -1.11 -8.36
CA LYS A 208 -2.38 0.24 -8.25
C LYS A 208 -3.57 0.24 -7.30
N LEU A 209 -3.63 1.27 -6.44
CA LEU A 209 -4.73 1.47 -5.51
C LEU A 209 -5.70 2.49 -6.11
N GLU A 210 -6.92 2.06 -6.43
CA GLU A 210 -7.89 2.89 -7.16
C GLU A 210 -8.82 3.71 -6.23
N VAL A 211 -8.89 3.31 -4.97
CA VAL A 211 -9.80 3.86 -3.96
C VAL A 211 -9.03 4.77 -3.01
N GLY A 212 -9.50 6.01 -2.84
CA GLY A 212 -8.99 6.94 -1.82
C GLY A 212 -9.16 6.42 -0.39
N GLY A 213 -8.37 6.96 0.54
CA GLY A 213 -8.33 6.53 1.93
C GLY A 213 -7.46 5.30 2.18
N ALA A 214 -7.64 4.69 3.36
CA ALA A 214 -6.81 3.60 3.84
C ALA A 214 -7.07 2.29 3.08
N ASN A 215 -6.01 1.75 2.49
CA ASN A 215 -5.99 0.47 1.78
C ASN A 215 -4.98 -0.47 2.45
N VAL A 216 -5.28 -1.77 2.46
CA VAL A 216 -4.38 -2.81 2.97
C VAL A 216 -3.98 -3.72 1.83
N ILE A 217 -2.68 -3.82 1.55
CA ILE A 217 -2.13 -4.80 0.61
C ILE A 217 -1.57 -5.96 1.44
N LYS A 218 -2.13 -7.16 1.28
CA LYS A 218 -1.60 -8.40 1.84
C LYS A 218 -0.88 -9.18 0.76
N TYR A 219 0.23 -9.83 1.07
CA TYR A 219 1.03 -10.54 0.08
C TYR A 219 1.84 -11.70 0.68
N SER A 220 2.10 -12.70 -0.14
CA SER A 220 2.88 -13.91 0.19
C SER A 220 3.47 -14.52 -1.06
N ALA A 221 4.49 -15.36 -0.91
CA ALA A 221 5.08 -16.13 -1.99
C ALA A 221 5.25 -17.60 -1.62
N THR A 222 5.23 -18.46 -2.64
CA THR A 222 5.46 -19.89 -2.54
C THR A 222 6.61 -20.26 -3.48
N ASP A 223 7.54 -21.10 -3.02
CA ASP A 223 8.64 -21.64 -3.84
C ASP A 223 8.23 -22.88 -4.63
N LYS A 224 9.17 -23.47 -5.39
CA LYS A 224 8.91 -24.69 -6.18
C LYS A 224 8.85 -25.97 -5.36
N SER A 225 9.32 -25.95 -4.12
CA SER A 225 9.21 -27.07 -3.17
C SER A 225 7.89 -27.05 -2.40
N GLY A 226 7.11 -25.97 -2.52
CA GLY A 226 5.82 -25.77 -1.85
C GLY A 226 5.91 -25.05 -0.50
N ASN A 227 7.07 -24.51 -0.10
CA ASN A 227 7.16 -23.68 1.10
C ASN A 227 6.52 -22.32 0.83
N SER A 228 5.70 -21.86 1.77
CA SER A 228 5.02 -20.55 1.68
C SER A 228 5.56 -19.59 2.72
N SER A 229 5.80 -18.35 2.32
CA SER A 229 6.13 -17.26 3.24
C SER A 229 4.99 -17.02 4.21
N ALA A 230 5.29 -16.40 5.37
CA ALA A 230 4.24 -15.79 6.16
C ALA A 230 3.52 -14.71 5.32
N GLU A 231 2.21 -14.54 5.56
CA GLU A 231 1.46 -13.41 4.99
C GLU A 231 2.00 -12.11 5.58
N SER A 232 2.44 -11.21 4.71
CA SER A 232 2.85 -9.84 5.07
C SER A 232 1.78 -8.86 4.65
N SER A 233 1.73 -7.69 5.29
CA SER A 233 0.79 -6.63 4.93
C SER A 233 1.41 -5.24 5.02
N MET A 234 0.87 -4.30 4.24
CA MET A 234 1.20 -2.89 4.29
C MET A 234 -0.09 -2.08 4.18
N ILE A 235 -0.23 -1.06 5.04
CA ILE A 235 -1.34 -0.11 4.98
C ILE A 235 -0.85 1.14 4.26
N ILE A 236 -1.63 1.60 3.28
CA ILE A 236 -1.36 2.81 2.51
C ILE A 236 -2.63 3.65 2.45
N THR A 237 -2.54 4.92 2.81
CA THR A 237 -3.63 5.88 2.62
C THR A 237 -3.44 6.57 1.28
N VAL A 238 -4.37 6.38 0.36
CA VAL A 238 -4.36 7.08 -0.93
C VAL A 238 -5.05 8.41 -0.77
N ASP A 239 -4.34 9.50 -1.08
CA ASP A 239 -4.92 10.82 -1.19
C ASP A 239 -5.21 11.13 -2.65
N ASP A 240 -6.51 11.18 -2.98
CA ASP A 240 -7.03 11.54 -4.28
C ASP A 240 -7.89 12.82 -4.28
N VAL A 241 -7.78 13.60 -3.21
CA VAL A 241 -8.49 14.87 -3.05
C VAL A 241 -7.55 16.02 -3.38
N LYS A 242 -8.00 16.94 -4.22
CA LYS A 242 -7.23 18.16 -4.51
C LYS A 242 -7.35 19.13 -3.33
N PRO A 243 -6.28 19.89 -3.01
CA PRO A 243 -6.38 21.00 -2.08
C PRO A 243 -7.37 22.06 -2.58
N THR A 244 -8.04 22.74 -1.66
CA THR A 244 -8.84 23.94 -1.95
C THR A 244 -8.03 25.20 -1.70
N ILE A 245 -8.27 26.24 -2.49
CA ILE A 245 -7.52 27.50 -2.43
C ILE A 245 -8.45 28.70 -2.61
N GLU A 246 -8.12 29.82 -1.96
CA GLU A 246 -8.82 31.10 -2.10
C GLU A 246 -7.83 32.29 -2.07
N ILE A 247 -8.23 33.40 -2.70
CA ILE A 247 -7.53 34.69 -2.63
C ILE A 247 -8.48 35.67 -1.92
N VAL A 248 -8.05 36.21 -0.78
CA VAL A 248 -8.86 37.06 0.08
C VAL A 248 -8.23 38.45 0.19
N PRO A 249 -8.90 39.52 -0.27
CA PRO A 249 -8.39 40.87 -0.09
C PRO A 249 -8.60 41.35 1.36
N SER A 250 -7.66 42.14 1.87
CA SER A 250 -7.76 42.77 3.19
C SER A 250 -8.93 43.74 3.31
N TYR A 251 -9.35 44.32 2.19
CA TYR A 251 -10.57 45.11 2.06
C TYR A 251 -11.41 44.63 0.88
N PRO A 252 -12.75 44.61 0.99
CA PRO A 252 -13.62 44.28 -0.14
C PRO A 252 -13.33 45.17 -1.35
N LEU A 253 -13.29 44.55 -2.53
CA LEU A 253 -13.21 45.26 -3.80
C LEU A 253 -14.51 46.04 -4.04
N VAL A 254 -14.40 47.16 -4.75
CA VAL A 254 -15.52 48.03 -5.10
C VAL A 254 -15.86 47.79 -6.56
N GLU A 255 -17.02 47.20 -6.83
CA GLU A 255 -17.49 47.01 -8.21
C GLU A 255 -18.07 48.31 -8.76
N ILE A 256 -17.55 48.77 -9.90
CA ILE A 256 -18.04 49.93 -10.63
C ILE A 256 -18.13 49.53 -12.10
N ASN A 257 -19.33 49.54 -12.67
CA ASN A 257 -19.58 49.22 -14.08
C ASN A 257 -18.98 47.87 -14.53
N GLY A 258 -19.08 46.83 -13.68
CA GLY A 258 -18.55 45.49 -13.98
C GLY A 258 -17.02 45.34 -13.83
N LYS A 259 -16.35 46.34 -13.25
CA LYS A 259 -14.91 46.35 -12.98
C LYS A 259 -14.66 46.48 -11.47
N ASN A 260 -13.81 45.63 -10.93
CA ASN A 260 -13.50 45.59 -9.50
C ASN A 260 -12.32 46.50 -9.19
N PHE A 261 -12.53 47.54 -8.40
CA PHE A 261 -11.48 48.46 -7.96
C PHE A 261 -10.99 48.09 -6.57
N GLN A 262 -9.66 48.09 -6.37
CA GLN A 262 -9.09 47.95 -5.04
C GLN A 262 -9.05 49.29 -4.31
N ARG A 263 -9.10 49.24 -2.98
CA ARG A 263 -8.82 50.41 -2.14
C ARG A 263 -7.32 50.60 -1.99
N LYS A 264 -6.87 51.84 -1.78
CA LYS A 264 -5.47 52.13 -1.46
C LYS A 264 -5.05 51.38 -0.19
N GLY A 265 -3.89 50.72 -0.23
CA GLY A 265 -3.37 49.91 0.87
C GLY A 265 -3.99 48.52 1.00
N ASN A 266 -4.76 48.06 0.01
CA ASN A 266 -5.27 46.69 -0.02
C ASN A 266 -4.12 45.70 -0.29
N VAL A 267 -4.07 44.62 0.49
CA VAL A 267 -3.22 43.46 0.24
C VAL A 267 -4.07 42.21 0.08
N PHE A 268 -3.56 41.20 -0.62
CA PHE A 268 -4.26 39.95 -0.89
C PHE A 268 -3.55 38.79 -0.18
N TYR A 269 -4.31 38.05 0.61
CA TYR A 269 -3.88 36.82 1.26
C TYR A 269 -4.30 35.63 0.42
N VAL A 270 -3.46 34.60 0.38
CA VAL A 270 -3.79 33.33 -0.28
C VAL A 270 -3.82 32.24 0.76
N ASN A 271 -4.98 31.61 0.93
CA ASN A 271 -5.18 30.52 1.86
C ASN A 271 -5.43 29.24 1.08
N ALA A 272 -4.85 28.13 1.54
CA ALA A 272 -5.15 26.82 1.01
C ALA A 272 -5.36 25.83 2.15
N THR A 273 -6.24 24.86 1.91
CA THR A 273 -6.50 23.77 2.85
C THR A 273 -6.56 22.46 2.10
N ASP A 274 -6.02 21.42 2.72
CA ASP A 274 -6.16 20.05 2.28
C ASP A 274 -6.50 19.19 3.50
N LYS A 275 -7.44 18.25 3.34
CA LYS A 275 -7.98 17.48 4.47
C LYS A 275 -7.25 16.16 4.71
N GLU A 276 -6.40 15.74 3.79
CA GLU A 276 -5.75 14.44 3.81
C GLU A 276 -4.25 14.61 4.02
N SER A 277 -3.46 14.70 2.95
CA SER A 277 -2.01 14.83 3.06
C SER A 277 -1.54 16.22 3.47
N GLY A 278 -2.42 17.22 3.48
CA GLY A 278 -2.10 18.59 3.86
C GLY A 278 -1.42 19.37 2.72
N VAL A 279 -1.42 20.70 2.83
CA VAL A 279 -0.84 21.57 1.78
C VAL A 279 0.69 21.56 1.88
N LYS A 280 1.37 21.29 0.76
CA LYS A 280 2.83 21.37 0.65
C LYS A 280 3.31 22.75 0.26
N LYS A 281 2.66 23.38 -0.72
CA LYS A 281 3.01 24.72 -1.20
C LYS A 281 1.83 25.42 -1.88
N ILE A 282 1.87 26.74 -1.83
CA ILE A 282 0.99 27.64 -2.59
C ILE A 282 1.85 28.35 -3.64
N LEU A 283 1.34 28.45 -4.86
CA LEU A 283 1.97 29.15 -5.98
C LEU A 283 1.06 30.28 -6.43
N VAL A 284 1.63 31.46 -6.66
CA VAL A 284 0.92 32.66 -7.11
C VAL A 284 1.60 33.23 -8.36
N LYS A 285 0.79 33.83 -9.23
CA LYS A 285 1.23 34.56 -10.42
C LYS A 285 0.46 35.87 -10.48
N ILE A 286 1.16 36.95 -10.77
CA ILE A 286 0.57 38.28 -10.99
C ILE A 286 0.71 38.60 -12.47
N ASP A 287 -0.39 38.99 -13.10
CA ASP A 287 -0.48 39.33 -14.51
C ASP A 287 0.10 38.26 -15.43
N GLU A 288 1.15 38.60 -16.19
CA GLU A 288 1.78 37.71 -17.17
C GLU A 288 3.02 36.97 -16.61
N GLU A 289 3.38 37.16 -15.34
CA GLU A 289 4.57 36.55 -14.72
C GLU A 289 4.53 35.01 -14.63
N GLU A 290 5.57 34.35 -14.13
CA GLU A 290 5.50 32.91 -13.84
C GLU A 290 4.93 32.65 -12.43
N PHE A 291 4.42 31.43 -12.22
CA PHE A 291 4.01 30.99 -10.88
C PHE A 291 5.22 30.91 -9.95
N LYS A 292 5.18 31.65 -8.85
CA LYS A 292 6.21 31.71 -7.80
C LYS A 292 5.62 31.24 -6.46
N PRO A 293 6.43 30.72 -5.53
CA PRO A 293 5.96 30.39 -4.18
C PRO A 293 5.33 31.62 -3.49
N TYR A 294 4.16 31.42 -2.90
CA TYR A 294 3.54 32.43 -2.05
C TYR A 294 4.23 32.44 -0.68
N VAL A 295 4.81 33.59 -0.33
CA VAL A 295 5.59 33.77 0.91
C VAL A 295 5.06 34.89 1.79
N GLU A 296 4.40 35.88 1.21
CA GLU A 296 3.84 37.03 1.90
C GLU A 296 2.62 37.59 1.14
N ALA A 297 1.85 38.44 1.81
CA ALA A 297 0.66 39.05 1.23
C ALA A 297 1.01 39.90 -0.01
N ILE A 298 0.16 39.83 -1.03
CA ILE A 298 0.40 40.46 -2.33
C ILE A 298 -0.12 41.90 -2.30
N ALA A 299 0.73 42.87 -2.64
CA ALA A 299 0.34 44.26 -2.86
C ALA A 299 0.48 44.61 -4.35
N ILE A 300 -0.54 45.24 -4.93
CA ILE A 300 -0.51 45.76 -6.30
C ILE A 300 -0.57 47.28 -6.22
N GLU A 301 0.53 47.96 -6.54
CA GLU A 301 0.65 49.42 -6.39
C GLU A 301 0.78 50.16 -7.73
N THR A 302 0.67 49.43 -8.83
CA THR A 302 0.76 49.97 -10.19
C THR A 302 -0.62 50.31 -10.73
N GLN A 303 -0.74 51.43 -11.45
CA GLN A 303 -1.98 51.84 -12.12
C GLN A 303 -2.38 50.82 -13.18
N GLY A 304 -3.67 50.47 -13.24
CA GLY A 304 -4.23 49.68 -14.34
C GLY A 304 -4.95 48.42 -13.89
N ASP A 305 -5.14 47.51 -14.84
CA ASP A 305 -5.86 46.25 -14.64
C ASP A 305 -4.87 45.13 -14.35
N HIS A 306 -5.19 44.36 -13.32
CA HIS A 306 -4.33 43.30 -12.81
C HIS A 306 -5.11 42.02 -12.56
N VAL A 307 -4.40 40.90 -12.64
CA VAL A 307 -4.93 39.57 -12.34
C VAL A 307 -3.98 38.85 -11.39
N ILE A 308 -4.51 38.41 -10.25
CA ILE A 308 -3.82 37.51 -9.33
C ILE A 308 -4.36 36.11 -9.59
N LYS A 309 -3.47 35.15 -9.88
CA LYS A 309 -3.80 33.73 -10.00
C LYS A 309 -3.09 32.95 -8.91
N ALA A 310 -3.75 31.96 -8.34
CA ALA A 310 -3.16 31.09 -7.32
C ALA A 310 -3.54 29.62 -7.53
N MET A 311 -2.63 28.72 -7.16
CA MET A 311 -2.89 27.29 -7.04
C MET A 311 -2.14 26.69 -5.84
N ALA A 312 -2.63 25.59 -5.30
CA ALA A 312 -1.99 24.85 -4.22
C ALA A 312 -1.57 23.45 -4.70
N VAL A 313 -0.51 22.93 -4.09
CA VAL A 313 -0.06 21.53 -4.24
C VAL A 313 0.00 20.91 -2.86
N ASP A 314 -0.56 19.72 -2.70
CA ASP A 314 -0.51 18.96 -1.44
C ASP A 314 0.80 18.16 -1.28
N ASN A 315 0.91 17.37 -0.21
CA ASN A 315 2.12 16.60 0.07
C ASN A 315 2.31 15.36 -0.80
N VAL A 316 1.25 14.85 -1.44
CA VAL A 316 1.32 13.74 -2.40
C VAL A 316 1.34 14.18 -3.87
N GLY A 317 1.27 15.48 -4.14
CA GLY A 317 1.37 16.07 -5.46
C GLY A 317 0.04 16.37 -6.16
N ASN A 318 -1.13 16.22 -5.52
CA ASN A 318 -2.37 16.70 -6.12
C ASN A 318 -2.35 18.24 -6.19
N GLN A 319 -2.92 18.78 -7.27
CA GLN A 319 -2.95 20.22 -7.54
C GLN A 319 -4.38 20.73 -7.50
N SER A 320 -4.59 21.87 -6.83
CA SER A 320 -5.87 22.58 -6.88
C SER A 320 -6.16 23.07 -8.30
N ASP A 321 -7.42 23.39 -8.55
CA ASP A 321 -7.72 24.25 -9.69
C ASP A 321 -7.15 25.66 -9.44
N VAL A 322 -6.88 26.38 -10.54
CA VAL A 322 -6.36 27.75 -10.44
C VAL A 322 -7.51 28.69 -10.12
N VAL A 323 -7.38 29.44 -9.03
CA VAL A 323 -8.30 30.54 -8.70
C VAL A 323 -7.74 31.85 -9.19
N GLU A 324 -8.62 32.78 -9.57
CA GLU A 324 -8.22 34.11 -10.04
C GLU A 324 -9.04 35.24 -9.42
N VAL A 325 -8.38 36.36 -9.17
CA VAL A 325 -9.00 37.64 -8.80
C VAL A 325 -8.55 38.70 -9.80
N LYS A 326 -9.53 39.33 -10.45
CA LYS A 326 -9.33 40.47 -11.36
C LYS A 326 -9.63 41.75 -10.62
N LEU A 327 -8.72 42.71 -10.68
CA LEU A 327 -8.83 43.99 -10.00
C LEU A 327 -8.26 45.14 -10.85
N SER A 328 -8.60 46.36 -10.45
CA SER A 328 -8.07 47.57 -11.05
C SER A 328 -7.61 48.54 -9.98
N VAL A 329 -6.47 49.16 -10.24
CA VAL A 329 -5.87 50.16 -9.38
C VAL A 329 -6.08 51.54 -10.01
N ASP A 330 -6.73 52.42 -9.25
CA ASP A 330 -6.83 53.84 -9.57
C ASP A 330 -6.04 54.66 -8.55
N LEU A 331 -4.93 55.22 -9.02
CA LEU A 331 -4.04 56.11 -8.29
C LEU A 331 -4.34 57.59 -8.58
N THR A 332 -5.34 57.88 -9.44
CA THR A 332 -5.68 59.25 -9.84
C THR A 332 -6.63 59.87 -8.80
N PRO A 333 -6.21 60.90 -8.05
CA PRO A 333 -7.10 61.55 -7.09
C PRO A 333 -8.22 62.31 -7.82
N PRO A 334 -9.43 62.40 -7.24
CA PRO A 334 -10.49 63.23 -7.81
C PRO A 334 -10.15 64.72 -7.67
N THR A 335 -10.67 65.53 -8.59
CA THR A 335 -10.61 67.00 -8.50
C THR A 335 -11.96 67.57 -8.09
N SER A 336 -11.98 68.66 -7.31
CA SER A 336 -13.21 69.36 -6.91
C SER A 336 -13.21 70.80 -7.41
N THR A 337 -14.40 71.30 -7.77
CA THR A 337 -14.63 72.71 -8.11
C THR A 337 -15.75 73.27 -7.23
N ILE A 338 -15.69 74.55 -6.88
CA ILE A 338 -16.73 75.26 -6.13
C ILE A 338 -17.39 76.29 -7.04
N GLN A 339 -18.72 76.35 -7.02
CA GLN A 339 -19.51 77.32 -7.75
C GLN A 339 -20.43 78.07 -6.80
N LYS A 340 -20.71 79.35 -7.10
CA LYS A 340 -21.67 80.16 -6.33
C LYS A 340 -23.07 79.54 -6.50
N SER A 341 -23.71 79.17 -5.38
CA SER A 341 -25.09 78.65 -5.41
C SER A 341 -26.06 79.72 -5.92
N THR A 342 -26.96 79.33 -6.82
CA THR A 342 -28.09 80.15 -7.28
C THR A 342 -29.39 79.84 -6.54
N GLU A 343 -29.40 78.85 -5.64
CA GLU A 343 -30.51 78.61 -4.72
C GLU A 343 -30.45 79.64 -3.59
N GLU A 344 -31.55 80.40 -3.41
CA GLU A 344 -31.71 81.22 -2.20
C GLU A 344 -31.65 80.30 -0.97
N PRO A 345 -30.97 80.70 0.11
CA PRO A 345 -30.98 79.93 1.34
C PRO A 345 -32.43 79.72 1.75
N LYS A 346 -32.84 78.45 1.84
CA LYS A 346 -34.17 78.08 2.32
C LYS A 346 -34.23 78.49 3.80
N VAL A 347 -34.68 79.71 4.07
CA VAL A 347 -34.97 80.17 5.42
C VAL A 347 -36.13 79.32 5.91
N GLU A 348 -35.83 78.31 6.71
CA GLU A 348 -36.86 77.58 7.45
C GLU A 348 -37.60 78.61 8.30
N ALA A 349 -38.88 78.82 8.00
CA ALA A 349 -39.70 79.79 8.73
C ALA A 349 -39.67 79.41 10.22
N ALA A 350 -39.32 80.38 11.07
CA ALA A 350 -39.36 80.20 12.51
C ALA A 350 -40.74 79.65 12.93
N PRO A 351 -40.81 78.67 13.85
CA PRO A 351 -42.08 78.07 14.26
C PRO A 351 -43.03 79.17 14.73
N ALA A 352 -44.26 79.16 14.20
CA ALA A 352 -45.30 80.10 14.58
C ALA A 352 -45.50 80.05 16.11
N THR A 353 -45.35 81.19 16.76
CA THR A 353 -45.69 81.33 18.19
C THR A 353 -47.17 81.02 18.37
N GLN A 354 -47.48 79.95 19.09
CA GLN A 354 -48.85 79.68 19.55
C GLN A 354 -49.35 80.87 20.38
N PRO A 355 -50.57 81.39 20.10
CA PRO A 355 -51.17 82.40 20.97
C PRO A 355 -51.44 81.78 22.34
N THR A 356 -50.81 82.34 23.38
CA THR A 356 -51.11 82.01 24.77
C THR A 356 -52.53 82.46 25.09
N THR A 357 -53.41 81.52 25.43
CA THR A 357 -54.73 81.81 25.98
C THR A 357 -54.55 82.45 27.36
N PRO A 358 -55.20 83.60 27.67
CA PRO A 358 -55.16 84.15 29.02
C PRO A 358 -55.93 83.23 29.97
N ALA A 359 -55.29 82.81 31.06
CA ALA A 359 -55.97 82.14 32.17
C ALA A 359 -56.90 83.14 32.87
N LYS A 360 -58.09 82.67 33.24
CA LYS A 360 -59.13 83.41 33.95
C LYS A 360 -59.20 82.97 35.40
#